data_AF-C6A563-F1
#
_entry.id   AF-C6A563-F1
#
_cell.length_a   1.000
_cell.length_b   1.000
_cell.length_c   1.000
_cell.angle_alpha   90.00
_cell.angle_beta   90.00
_cell.angle_gamma   90.00
#
_symmetry.space_group_name_H-M   'P 1'
#
loop_
_entity.id
_entity.type
_entity.pdbx_description
1 polymer ?
#
loop_
_entity_poly.entity_id
_entity_poly.type
_entity_poly.pdbx_seq_one_letter_code
_entity_poly.pdbx_strand_id
1 'polypeptide(L)'
;MRKSLFFGVLLLFLLFLSYYFSLTPKEGDVFTGYLVEGKVLNVQKALVLADTDCIPNNDYTKLTCTAIINANGEILKVRYTHPIEVPCLSKGDNVNISMKNNSTVKIIRTSRPSMEH
;
A
#
# COMPACT_ATOMS: atom_id res chain seq x y z
N MET A 1 6.09 8.47 -49.73
CA MET A 1 5.33 9.32 -48.77
C MET A 1 4.40 8.51 -47.83
N ARG A 2 3.69 7.47 -48.29
CA ARG A 2 2.71 6.69 -47.47
C ARG A 2 3.29 5.99 -46.22
N LYS A 3 4.57 5.58 -46.24
CA LYS A 3 5.24 4.93 -45.09
C LYS A 3 5.53 5.91 -43.95
N SER A 4 5.94 7.15 -44.26
CA SER A 4 6.25 8.20 -43.26
C SER A 4 5.02 8.59 -42.44
N LEU A 5 3.86 8.68 -43.09
CA LEU A 5 2.57 8.95 -42.44
C LEU A 5 2.17 7.83 -41.46
N PHE A 6 2.44 6.58 -41.82
CA PHE A 6 2.18 5.42 -40.95
C PHE A 6 3.09 5.42 -39.70
N PHE A 7 4.38 5.74 -39.87
CA PHE A 7 5.31 5.87 -38.74
C PHE A 7 4.94 7.03 -37.82
N GLY A 8 4.49 8.17 -38.36
CA GLY A 8 4.03 9.30 -37.56
C GLY A 8 2.81 8.96 -36.70
N VAL A 9 1.82 8.26 -37.27
CA VAL A 9 0.62 7.82 -36.55
C VAL A 9 0.96 6.78 -35.48
N LEU A 10 1.86 5.83 -35.79
CA LEU A 10 2.31 4.82 -34.83
C LEU A 10 3.05 5.47 -33.65
N LEU A 11 3.93 6.45 -33.91
CA LEU A 11 4.65 7.17 -32.87
C LEU A 11 3.68 7.94 -31.97
N LEU A 12 2.67 8.61 -32.56
CA LEU A 12 1.65 9.33 -31.80
C LEU A 12 0.83 8.39 -30.92
N PHE A 13 0.47 7.21 -31.44
CA PHE A 13 -0.25 6.18 -30.69
C PHE A 13 0.58 5.65 -29.52
N LEU A 14 1.88 5.40 -29.73
CA LEU A 14 2.78 4.95 -28.67
C LEU A 14 2.98 6.02 -27.58
N LEU A 15 3.09 7.29 -27.95
CA LEU A 15 3.17 8.40 -26.98
C LEU A 15 1.86 8.56 -26.20
N PHE A 16 0.72 8.38 -26.86
CA PHE A 16 -0.58 8.42 -26.18
C PHE A 16 -0.76 7.23 -25.22
N LEU A 17 -0.30 6.05 -25.63
CA LEU A 17 -0.33 4.85 -24.81
C LEU A 17 0.59 4.99 -23.58
N SER A 18 1.81 5.50 -23.74
CA SER A 18 2.73 5.74 -22.61
C SER A 18 2.21 6.80 -21.64
N TYR A 19 1.55 7.85 -22.16
CA TYR A 19 0.87 8.84 -21.34
C TYR A 19 -0.29 8.22 -20.53
N TYR A 20 -1.10 7.37 -21.17
CA TYR A 20 -2.18 6.63 -20.50
C TYR A 20 -1.65 5.71 -19.38
N PHE A 21 -0.57 4.97 -19.64
CA PHE A 21 0.07 4.13 -18.62
C PHE A 21 0.77 4.93 -17.51
N SER A 22 1.10 6.20 -17.74
CA SER A 22 1.65 7.07 -16.69
C SER A 22 0.56 7.65 -15.78
N LEU A 23 -0.69 7.67 -16.25
CA LEU A 23 -1.86 8.18 -15.52
C LEU A 23 -2.53 7.14 -14.63
N THR A 24 -2.18 5.87 -14.72
CA THR A 24 -2.69 4.88 -13.76
C THR A 24 -2.16 5.23 -12.38
N PRO A 25 -3.04 5.55 -11.42
CA PRO A 25 -2.60 5.77 -10.05
C PRO A 25 -1.86 4.52 -9.61
N LYS A 26 -0.60 4.68 -9.17
CA LYS A 26 0.03 3.60 -8.41
C LYS A 26 -0.85 3.42 -7.18
N GLU A 27 -1.65 2.37 -7.17
CA GLU A 27 -2.30 1.93 -5.95
C GLU A 27 -1.17 1.71 -4.95
N GLY A 28 -1.08 2.56 -3.93
CA GLY A 28 -0.06 2.40 -2.91
C GLY A 28 -0.23 1.06 -2.20
N ASP A 29 0.80 0.63 -1.48
CA ASP A 29 0.83 -0.73 -0.93
C ASP A 29 -0.43 -1.04 -0.12
N VAL A 30 -1.10 -2.13 -0.51
CA VAL A 30 -2.36 -2.56 0.10
C VAL A 30 -2.07 -3.71 1.05
N PHE A 31 -2.33 -3.48 2.33
CA PHE A 31 -2.23 -4.48 3.38
C PHE A 31 -3.63 -4.88 3.83
N THR A 32 -3.83 -6.17 4.07
CA THR A 32 -5.04 -6.69 4.70
C THR A 32 -4.63 -7.43 5.96
N GLY A 33 -5.31 -7.13 7.06
CA GLY A 33 -5.02 -7.70 8.36
C GLY A 33 -6.25 -7.72 9.25
N TYR A 34 -6.03 -7.99 10.53
CA TYR A 34 -7.08 -7.99 11.54
C TYR A 34 -6.71 -7.08 12.70
N LEU A 35 -7.72 -6.44 13.25
CA LEU A 35 -7.61 -5.60 14.43
C LEU A 35 -7.35 -6.48 15.66
N VAL A 36 -6.26 -6.18 16.35
CA VAL A 36 -5.90 -6.78 17.63
C VAL A 36 -6.38 -5.91 18.79
N GLU A 37 -6.24 -4.59 18.66
CA GLU A 37 -6.61 -3.62 19.69
C GLU A 37 -7.06 -2.28 19.08
N GLY A 38 -7.93 -1.58 19.80
CA GLY A 38 -8.51 -0.29 19.41
C GLY A 38 -9.87 -0.42 18.74
N LYS A 39 -10.50 0.71 18.42
CA LYS A 39 -11.76 0.75 17.66
C LYS A 39 -11.53 1.38 16.30
N VAL A 40 -11.62 0.58 15.24
CA VAL A 40 -11.45 1.10 13.88
C VAL A 40 -12.73 1.77 13.41
N LEU A 41 -12.60 3.05 13.05
CA LEU A 41 -13.49 3.75 12.14
C LEU A 41 -12.78 3.89 10.79
N ASN A 42 -13.52 4.11 9.71
CA ASN A 42 -12.89 4.44 8.43
C ASN A 42 -12.15 5.78 8.60
N VAL A 43 -10.81 5.76 8.50
CA VAL A 43 -9.95 6.92 8.77
C VAL A 43 -9.01 7.13 7.60
N GLN A 44 -8.90 8.39 7.17
CA GLN A 44 -7.93 8.81 6.17
C GLN A 44 -6.74 9.48 6.85
N LYS A 45 -5.55 9.37 6.24
CA LYS A 45 -4.31 10.00 6.74
C LYS A 45 -3.94 9.61 8.18
N ALA A 46 -4.15 8.34 8.53
CA ALA A 46 -3.64 7.80 9.78
C ALA A 46 -2.11 7.67 9.71
N LEU A 47 -1.44 7.76 10.86
CA LEU A 47 0.02 7.77 10.95
C LEU A 47 0.52 6.47 11.58
N VAL A 48 1.36 5.73 10.88
CA VAL A 48 2.04 4.57 11.46
C VAL A 48 3.06 5.07 12.48
N LEU A 49 2.92 4.62 13.72
CA LEU A 49 3.82 4.95 14.82
C LEU A 49 4.98 3.97 14.93
N ALA A 50 4.69 2.69 14.68
CA ALA A 50 5.66 1.61 14.70
C ALA A 50 5.10 0.39 13.94
N ASP A 51 6.00 -0.50 13.55
CA ASP A 51 5.68 -1.85 13.13
C ASP A 51 6.57 -2.83 13.88
N THR A 52 5.97 -3.89 14.38
CA THR A 52 6.56 -4.77 15.39
C THR A 52 6.25 -6.22 15.11
N ASP A 53 6.97 -7.15 15.77
CA ASP A 53 6.72 -8.59 15.68
C ASP A 53 6.68 -9.15 14.25
N CYS A 54 7.52 -8.61 13.36
CA CYS A 54 7.65 -9.07 11.98
C CYS A 54 8.35 -10.42 11.93
N ILE A 55 7.57 -11.47 11.66
CA ILE A 55 8.04 -12.86 11.62
C ILE A 55 7.84 -13.42 10.21
N PRO A 56 8.89 -13.97 9.56
CA PRO A 56 8.74 -14.63 8.28
C PRO A 56 7.99 -15.96 8.41
N ASN A 57 7.27 -16.34 7.35
CA ASN A 57 6.78 -17.72 7.23
C ASN A 57 7.94 -18.69 6.97
N ASN A 58 7.67 -20.00 7.09
CA ASN A 58 8.67 -21.05 6.92
C ASN A 58 9.38 -21.02 5.56
N ASP A 59 8.68 -20.57 4.51
CA ASP A 59 9.21 -20.49 3.15
C ASP A 59 9.92 -19.14 2.86
N TYR A 60 9.99 -18.23 3.83
CA TYR A 60 10.60 -16.89 3.70
C TYR A 60 10.01 -16.04 2.54
N THR A 61 8.75 -16.26 2.20
CA THR A 61 8.04 -15.54 1.12
C THR A 61 7.13 -14.44 1.65
N LYS A 62 6.77 -14.48 2.93
CA LYS A 62 5.84 -13.53 3.56
C LYS A 62 6.30 -13.15 4.95
N LEU A 63 6.00 -11.91 5.34
CA LEU A 63 6.17 -11.40 6.70
C LEU A 63 4.80 -11.20 7.34
N THR A 64 4.66 -11.59 8.60
CA THR A 64 3.51 -11.23 9.44
C THR A 64 3.98 -10.28 10.51
N CYS A 65 3.42 -9.08 10.53
CA CYS A 65 3.81 -7.98 11.41
C CYS A 65 2.59 -7.43 12.18
N THR A 66 2.85 -6.61 13.19
CA THR A 66 1.85 -5.88 13.97
C THR A 66 2.13 -4.37 13.89
N ALA A 67 1.31 -3.66 13.11
CA ALA A 67 1.39 -2.22 12.97
C ALA A 67 0.67 -1.52 14.13
N ILE A 68 1.32 -0.52 14.71
CA ILE A 68 0.75 0.40 15.68
C ILE A 68 0.48 1.72 14.96
N ILE A 69 -0.79 2.12 14.88
CA ILE A 69 -1.23 3.23 14.04
C ILE A 69 -2.05 4.22 14.87
N ASN A 70 -1.71 5.50 14.75
CA ASN A 70 -2.54 6.59 15.27
C ASN A 70 -3.58 6.99 14.23
N ALA A 71 -4.85 6.74 14.55
CA ALA A 71 -6.00 7.10 13.74
C ALA A 71 -6.80 8.20 14.45
N ASN A 72 -6.42 9.46 14.24
CA ASN A 72 -7.07 10.64 14.82
C ASN A 72 -7.16 10.63 16.36
N GLY A 73 -6.11 10.18 17.03
CA GLY A 73 -6.04 10.10 18.50
C GLY A 73 -6.38 8.72 19.06
N GLU A 74 -6.95 7.82 18.26
CA GLU A 74 -7.15 6.42 18.61
C GLU A 74 -5.92 5.59 18.22
N ILE A 75 -5.43 4.75 19.13
CA ILE A 75 -4.34 3.82 18.83
C ILE A 75 -4.91 2.48 18.36
N LEU A 76 -4.51 2.07 17.16
CA LEU A 76 -4.90 0.81 16.55
C LEU A 76 -3.70 -0.13 16.52
N LYS A 77 -3.90 -1.39 16.90
CA LYS A 77 -2.94 -2.47 16.63
C LYS A 77 -3.53 -3.39 15.58
N VAL A 78 -2.89 -3.47 14.42
CA VAL A 78 -3.34 -4.30 13.31
C VAL A 78 -2.29 -5.34 12.98
N ARG A 79 -2.67 -6.61 13.05
CA ARG A 79 -1.81 -7.71 12.63
C ARG A 79 -2.09 -8.04 11.18
N TYR A 80 -1.05 -7.99 10.35
CA TYR A 80 -1.18 -8.10 8.90
C TYR A 80 -0.06 -8.94 8.32
N THR A 81 -0.30 -9.52 7.14
CA THR A 81 0.66 -10.34 6.42
C THR A 81 0.84 -9.80 5.01
N HIS A 82 2.09 -9.70 4.55
CA HIS A 82 2.42 -9.24 3.20
C HIS A 82 3.57 -10.06 2.59
N PRO A 83 3.71 -10.06 1.24
CA PRO A 83 4.88 -10.62 0.57
C PRO A 83 6.17 -9.93 1.01
N ILE A 84 7.27 -10.67 1.09
CA ILE A 84 8.55 -10.13 1.58
C ILE A 84 9.10 -9.04 0.66
N GLU A 85 8.72 -9.01 -0.63
CA GLU A 85 9.15 -7.97 -1.57
C GLU A 85 8.48 -6.61 -1.34
N VAL A 86 7.36 -6.60 -0.59
CA VAL A 86 6.65 -5.36 -0.24
C VAL A 86 7.24 -4.81 1.06
N PRO A 87 7.68 -3.54 1.12
CA PRO A 87 8.23 -2.94 2.34
C PRO A 87 7.22 -2.92 3.49
N CYS A 88 7.66 -3.35 4.68
CA CYS A 88 6.87 -3.30 5.91
C CYS A 88 6.37 -1.88 6.20
N LEU A 89 5.21 -1.75 6.85
CA LEU A 89 4.78 -0.49 7.43
C LEU A 89 5.88 0.06 8.34
N SER A 90 6.14 1.35 8.22
CA SER A 90 7.25 1.98 8.90
C SER A 90 6.80 3.26 9.58
N LYS A 91 7.46 3.60 10.70
CA LYS A 91 7.15 4.82 11.45
C LYS A 91 7.22 6.04 10.53
N GLY A 92 6.14 6.81 10.47
CA GLY A 92 6.02 7.99 9.61
C GLY A 92 5.22 7.74 8.33
N ASP A 93 4.89 6.50 7.99
CA ASP A 93 4.04 6.19 6.85
C ASP A 93 2.63 6.76 7.04
N ASN A 94 2.09 7.38 5.99
CA ASN A 94 0.70 7.83 5.96
C ASN A 94 -0.18 6.79 5.30
N VAL A 95 -1.23 6.36 5.99
CA VAL A 95 -2.10 5.28 5.55
C VAL A 95 -3.58 5.67 5.61
N ASN A 96 -4.37 5.12 4.69
CA ASN A 96 -5.82 5.10 4.80
C ASN A 96 -6.26 3.75 5.35
N ILE A 97 -7.18 3.77 6.31
CA ILE A 97 -7.68 2.58 7.00
C ILE A 97 -9.18 2.46 6.73
N SER A 98 -9.60 1.28 6.28
CA SER A 98 -11.02 0.95 6.19
C SER A 98 -11.32 -0.41 6.79
N MET A 99 -12.49 -0.52 7.42
CA MET A 99 -13.03 -1.80 7.86
C MET A 99 -13.66 -2.52 6.68
N LYS A 100 -13.30 -3.79 6.49
CA LYS A 100 -14.04 -4.68 5.61
C LYS A 100 -15.22 -5.29 6.37
N ASN A 101 -14.98 -6.33 7.17
CA ASN A 101 -15.98 -7.07 7.97
C ASN A 101 -15.28 -7.76 9.17
N ASN A 102 -15.99 -8.06 10.27
CA ASN A 102 -15.51 -8.91 11.38
C ASN A 102 -14.07 -8.65 11.83
N SER A 103 -13.74 -7.40 12.20
CA SER A 103 -12.39 -6.99 12.62
C SER A 103 -11.31 -7.04 11.53
N THR A 104 -11.66 -7.34 10.27
CA THR A 104 -10.74 -7.26 9.13
C THR A 104 -10.54 -5.82 8.70
N VAL A 105 -9.28 -5.40 8.62
CA VAL A 105 -8.86 -4.06 8.28
C VAL A 105 -8.12 -4.07 6.94
N LYS A 106 -8.44 -3.13 6.06
CA LYS A 106 -7.64 -2.79 4.88
C LYS A 106 -6.84 -1.53 5.19
N ILE A 107 -5.53 -1.60 5.01
CA ILE A 107 -4.61 -0.47 5.15
C ILE A 107 -4.05 -0.18 3.77
N ILE A 108 -4.10 1.07 3.33
CA ILE A 108 -3.55 1.51 2.05
C ILE A 108 -2.50 2.57 2.35
N ARG A 109 -1.23 2.27 2.07
CA ARG A 109 -0.16 3.26 2.17
C ARG A 109 -0.35 4.31 1.09
N THR A 110 -0.35 5.58 1.49
CA THR A 110 -0.56 6.73 0.59
C THR A 110 0.72 7.52 0.29
N SER A 111 1.79 7.23 1.02
CA SER A 111 3.12 7.81 0.82
C SER A 111 4.09 6.79 0.25
N ARG A 112 5.26 7.25 -0.23
CA ARG A 112 6.39 6.33 -0.43
C ARG A 112 6.75 5.67 0.92
N PRO A 113 7.21 4.41 0.91
CA PRO A 113 7.72 3.78 2.12
C PRO A 113 8.80 4.66 2.76
N SER A 114 8.71 4.86 4.07
CA SER A 114 9.72 5.62 4.81
C SER A 114 11.04 4.86 5.01
N MET A 115 11.05 3.54 4.77
CA MET A 115 12.25 2.71 4.74
C MET A 115 12.23 1.79 3.51
N GLU A 116 13.40 1.60 2.91
CA GLU A 116 13.66 0.51 1.97
C GLU A 116 14.00 -0.76 2.78
N HIS A 117 13.73 -1.93 2.21
CA HIS A 117 14.11 -3.22 2.81
C HIS A 117 15.62 -3.37 2.92
#